data_AF-A0A7C2AGP5-F1
#
_entry.id   AF-A0A7C2AGP5-F1
#
_cell.length_a   1.000
_cell.length_b   1.000
_cell.length_c   1.000
_cell.angle_alpha   90.00
_cell.angle_beta   90.00
_cell.angle_gamma   90.00
#
_symmetry.space_group_name_H-M   'P 1'
#
loop_
_entity.id
_entity.type
_entity.pdbx_description
1 polymer ?
#
loop_
_entity_poly.entity_id
_entity_poly.type
_entity_poly.pdbx_seq_one_letter_code
_entity_poly.pdbx_strand_id
1 'polypeptide(L)'
;MLTKLTGGRIFDPEHGQNDVVRDIYIRDGRIVEAPSDGKIDEEIDVRGKVIMSGAIDMHTHIGGGKVNIARTMLPEDHAESVIARTELMRSGSGHAAPSTLTTGYRYAEMGYTAGFEPAVMPVNARQAHMEMHDTPIIDKGGYAMLGSDDFLLRMMAANEDQEAINNYVAWTLTHSQAIGLKVVNPGGISAFKFNQRKLDLDEKNSHYNVSPREILMRLSRAVTELGVPHPLHVHGCNLGVPGNKDTTLDTIQGIEGLPMHLTHIQFHSYGTEGDFKFSSGAAEIAESINRNKNITVDVGQILFGQTVTASGDNMRQFAGSAHAHPNKWVCMDIECDGGCGVVPFKYKDQSFVNA
;
A
#
# COMPACT_ATOMS: atom_id res chain seq x y z
N MET A 1 -9.71 -27.10 -21.27
CA MET A 1 -10.81 -26.43 -22.02
C MET A 1 -10.24 -25.21 -22.70
N LEU A 2 -10.51 -24.99 -23.99
CA LEU A 2 -10.09 -23.82 -24.76
C LEU A 2 -11.27 -22.86 -24.95
N THR A 3 -11.18 -21.69 -24.34
CA THR A 3 -12.12 -20.59 -24.51
C THR A 3 -11.54 -19.57 -25.49
N LYS A 4 -12.36 -19.10 -26.43
CA LYS A 4 -12.05 -18.03 -27.36
C LYS A 4 -12.86 -16.79 -27.02
N LEU A 5 -12.20 -15.65 -26.85
CA LEU A 5 -12.82 -14.33 -26.79
C LEU A 5 -12.74 -13.70 -28.17
N THR A 6 -13.88 -13.47 -28.83
CA THR A 6 -13.92 -13.05 -30.24
C THR A 6 -14.05 -11.53 -30.41
N GLY A 7 -13.12 -10.95 -31.17
CA GLY A 7 -13.19 -9.59 -31.71
C GLY A 7 -13.10 -8.44 -30.71
N GLY A 8 -12.43 -8.64 -29.57
CA GLY A 8 -12.28 -7.62 -28.54
C GLY A 8 -11.28 -6.51 -28.91
N ARG A 9 -11.45 -5.32 -28.33
CA ARG A 9 -10.55 -4.16 -28.49
C ARG A 9 -9.48 -4.19 -27.41
N ILE A 10 -8.28 -4.62 -27.76
CA ILE A 10 -7.18 -4.88 -26.81
C ILE A 10 -6.38 -3.61 -26.51
N PHE A 11 -6.16 -3.36 -25.23
CA PHE A 11 -5.23 -2.38 -24.69
C PHE A 11 -4.19 -3.07 -23.82
N ASP A 12 -2.96 -3.16 -24.33
CA ASP A 12 -1.82 -3.81 -23.68
C ASP A 12 -0.58 -2.94 -23.88
N PRO A 13 -0.31 -2.03 -22.92
CA PRO A 13 0.80 -1.08 -23.01
C PRO A 13 2.17 -1.77 -23.07
N GLU A 14 2.34 -2.90 -22.37
CA GLU A 14 3.61 -3.64 -22.33
C GLU A 14 3.99 -4.15 -23.73
N HIS A 15 3.01 -4.62 -24.50
CA HIS A 15 3.20 -5.09 -25.87
C HIS A 15 2.85 -4.04 -26.94
N GLY A 16 2.69 -2.77 -26.56
CA GLY A 16 2.41 -1.65 -27.47
C GLY A 16 1.08 -1.75 -28.23
N GLN A 17 0.10 -2.51 -27.73
CA GLN A 17 -1.21 -2.65 -28.36
C GLN A 17 -2.15 -1.56 -27.84
N ASN A 18 -2.63 -0.70 -28.73
CA ASN A 18 -3.57 0.38 -28.41
C ASN A 18 -4.80 0.28 -29.32
N ASP A 19 -5.93 -0.14 -28.75
CA ASP A 19 -7.20 -0.33 -29.45
C ASP A 19 -7.14 -1.34 -30.62
N VAL A 20 -6.42 -2.44 -30.44
CA VAL A 20 -6.22 -3.46 -31.49
C VAL A 20 -7.33 -4.50 -31.42
N VAL A 21 -8.08 -4.67 -32.50
CA VAL A 21 -9.13 -5.70 -32.59
C VAL A 21 -8.52 -7.07 -32.88
N ARG A 22 -8.66 -8.02 -31.93
CA ARG A 22 -8.17 -9.40 -32.10
C ARG A 22 -8.95 -10.37 -31.21
N ASP A 23 -8.90 -11.64 -31.59
CA ASP A 23 -9.33 -12.75 -30.75
C ASP A 23 -8.28 -13.08 -29.67
N ILE A 24 -8.72 -13.50 -28.49
CA ILE A 24 -7.86 -14.03 -27.43
C ILE A 24 -8.23 -15.49 -27.17
N TYR A 25 -7.22 -16.33 -27.01
CA TYR A 25 -7.39 -17.76 -26.75
C TYR A 25 -6.86 -18.07 -25.35
N ILE A 26 -7.67 -18.78 -24.56
CA ILE A 26 -7.38 -19.11 -23.17
C ILE A 26 -7.50 -20.62 -23.00
N ARG A 27 -6.44 -21.27 -22.52
CA ARG A 27 -6.43 -22.69 -22.19
C ARG A 27 -5.87 -22.90 -20.79
N ASP A 28 -6.62 -23.62 -19.97
CA ASP A 28 -6.22 -24.04 -18.62
C ASP A 28 -5.66 -22.88 -17.77
N GLY A 29 -6.35 -21.74 -17.81
CA GLY A 29 -6.01 -20.53 -17.06
C GLY A 29 -4.89 -19.67 -17.65
N ARG A 30 -4.39 -19.97 -18.86
CA ARG A 30 -3.33 -19.19 -19.52
C ARG A 30 -3.77 -18.70 -20.90
N ILE A 31 -3.30 -17.51 -21.26
CA ILE A 31 -3.40 -17.00 -22.64
C ILE A 31 -2.45 -17.83 -23.51
N VAL A 32 -2.95 -18.29 -24.66
CA VAL A 32 -2.21 -19.13 -25.60
C VAL A 32 -2.35 -18.61 -27.03
N GLU A 33 -1.50 -19.09 -27.93
CA GLU A 33 -1.65 -18.88 -29.36
C GLU A 33 -2.92 -19.54 -29.91
N ALA A 34 -3.38 -19.05 -31.06
CA ALA A 34 -4.52 -19.63 -31.76
C ALA A 34 -4.28 -21.13 -32.05
N PRO A 35 -5.26 -22.01 -31.80
CA PRO A 35 -5.09 -23.44 -32.05
C PRO A 35 -4.94 -23.71 -33.56
N SER A 36 -3.98 -24.56 -33.93
CA SER A 36 -3.74 -24.92 -35.34
C SER A 36 -4.83 -25.81 -35.94
N ASP A 37 -5.56 -26.55 -35.12
CA ASP A 37 -6.66 -27.43 -35.54
C ASP A 37 -8.03 -26.75 -35.53
N GLY A 38 -8.09 -25.47 -35.11
CA GLY A 38 -9.31 -24.67 -35.06
C GLY A 38 -10.35 -25.12 -34.04
N LYS A 39 -10.05 -26.10 -33.17
CA LYS A 39 -11.02 -26.60 -32.19
C LYS A 39 -11.18 -25.62 -31.03
N ILE A 40 -12.39 -25.10 -30.86
CA ILE A 40 -12.80 -24.21 -29.77
C ILE A 40 -13.85 -24.94 -28.93
N ASP A 41 -13.65 -25.00 -27.60
CA ASP A 41 -14.63 -25.62 -26.69
C ASP A 41 -15.73 -24.62 -26.31
N GLU A 42 -15.37 -23.35 -26.11
CA GLU A 42 -16.27 -22.27 -25.76
C GLU A 42 -15.89 -20.99 -26.52
N GLU A 43 -16.88 -20.30 -27.08
CA GLU A 43 -16.69 -19.00 -27.73
C GLU A 43 -17.54 -17.94 -27.03
N ILE A 44 -16.90 -16.81 -26.67
CA ILE A 44 -17.52 -15.66 -26.03
C ILE A 44 -17.33 -14.45 -26.94
N ASP A 45 -18.44 -13.94 -27.48
CA ASP A 45 -18.42 -12.74 -28.33
C ASP A 45 -18.24 -11.48 -27.47
N VAL A 46 -17.14 -10.78 -27.73
CA VAL A 46 -16.74 -9.54 -27.02
C VAL A 46 -16.50 -8.40 -28.01
N ARG A 47 -17.08 -8.47 -29.21
CA ARG A 47 -16.98 -7.42 -30.21
C ARG A 47 -17.46 -6.06 -29.66
N GLY A 48 -16.65 -5.03 -29.92
CA GLY A 48 -16.89 -3.67 -29.43
C GLY A 48 -16.57 -3.45 -27.95
N LYS A 49 -16.25 -4.50 -27.18
CA LYS A 49 -15.83 -4.39 -25.78
C LYS A 49 -14.34 -4.16 -25.67
N VAL A 50 -13.93 -3.40 -24.65
CA VAL A 50 -12.53 -3.22 -24.28
C VAL A 50 -12.04 -4.46 -23.54
N ILE A 51 -10.82 -4.90 -23.87
CA ILE A 51 -10.09 -5.93 -23.14
C ILE A 51 -8.78 -5.34 -22.64
N MET A 52 -8.53 -5.55 -21.34
CA MET A 52 -7.28 -5.26 -20.65
C MET A 52 -6.84 -6.50 -19.87
N SER A 53 -5.60 -6.53 -19.41
CA SER A 53 -5.19 -7.49 -18.37
C SER A 53 -6.00 -7.25 -17.09
N GLY A 54 -6.08 -8.28 -16.24
CA GLY A 54 -6.64 -8.13 -14.90
C GLY A 54 -5.86 -7.08 -14.12
N ALA A 55 -6.57 -6.14 -13.49
CA ALA A 55 -5.93 -5.03 -12.81
C ALA A 55 -5.25 -5.47 -11.51
N ILE A 56 -4.15 -4.80 -11.18
CA ILE A 56 -3.33 -5.07 -9.99
C ILE A 56 -3.38 -3.85 -9.07
N ASP A 57 -3.81 -4.07 -7.83
CA ASP A 57 -3.75 -3.08 -6.77
C ASP A 57 -2.53 -3.34 -5.87
N MET A 58 -1.49 -2.52 -6.01
CA MET A 58 -0.23 -2.67 -5.29
C MET A 58 -0.24 -2.10 -3.86
N HIS A 59 -1.27 -1.35 -3.48
CA HIS A 59 -1.34 -0.77 -2.13
C HIS A 59 -2.78 -0.70 -1.65
N THR A 60 -3.20 -1.73 -0.93
CA THR A 60 -4.55 -1.78 -0.38
C THR A 60 -4.60 -2.47 0.98
N HIS A 61 -5.25 -1.82 1.94
CA HIS A 61 -5.42 -2.38 3.27
C HIS A 61 -6.59 -3.36 3.31
N ILE A 62 -6.32 -4.63 2.97
CA ILE A 62 -7.32 -5.70 2.86
C ILE A 62 -7.16 -6.81 3.90
N GLY A 63 -6.03 -6.85 4.60
CA GLY A 63 -5.70 -7.93 5.54
C GLY A 63 -5.04 -7.48 6.84
N GLY A 64 -5.45 -8.13 7.93
CA GLY A 64 -4.76 -8.12 9.21
C GLY A 64 -5.36 -7.16 10.24
N GLY A 65 -4.73 -7.15 11.42
CA GLY A 65 -5.31 -6.55 12.64
C GLY A 65 -5.82 -5.11 12.46
N LYS A 66 -5.10 -4.25 11.73
CA LYS A 66 -5.49 -2.85 11.53
C LYS A 66 -6.85 -2.71 10.83
N VAL A 67 -7.10 -3.51 9.80
CA VAL A 67 -8.33 -3.46 9.01
C VAL A 67 -9.48 -4.02 9.83
N ASN A 68 -9.20 -5.08 10.60
CA ASN A 68 -10.20 -5.66 11.48
C ASN A 68 -10.58 -4.74 12.66
N ILE A 69 -9.64 -3.94 13.17
CA ILE A 69 -9.94 -2.86 14.12
C ILE A 69 -10.87 -1.83 13.46
N ALA A 70 -10.61 -1.42 12.22
CA ALA A 70 -11.48 -0.49 11.51
C ALA A 70 -12.92 -1.03 11.35
N ARG A 71 -13.06 -2.28 10.89
CA ARG A 71 -14.35 -2.99 10.79
C ARG A 71 -15.10 -3.01 12.13
N THR A 72 -14.40 -3.39 13.19
CA THR A 72 -14.97 -3.48 14.55
C THR A 72 -15.36 -2.10 15.09
N MET A 73 -14.55 -1.09 14.81
CA MET A 73 -14.75 0.26 15.32
C MET A 73 -15.91 0.97 14.62
N LEU A 74 -16.28 0.60 13.39
CA LEU A 74 -17.25 1.30 12.53
C LEU A 74 -18.55 0.50 12.28
N PRO A 75 -19.31 0.07 13.31
CA PRO A 75 -20.55 -0.67 13.08
C PRO A 75 -21.58 0.13 12.26
N GLU A 76 -21.55 1.47 12.30
CA GLU A 76 -22.39 2.34 11.48
C GLU A 76 -22.09 2.23 9.97
N ASP A 77 -20.82 2.09 9.57
CA ASP A 77 -20.42 1.88 8.16
C ASP A 77 -20.98 0.54 7.65
N HIS A 78 -20.94 -0.48 8.50
CA HIS A 78 -21.47 -1.80 8.20
C HIS A 78 -23.01 -1.83 8.18
N ALA A 79 -23.67 -1.10 9.09
CA ALA A 79 -25.12 -1.03 9.16
C ALA A 79 -25.74 -0.31 7.95
N GLU A 80 -25.08 0.73 7.44
CA GLU A 80 -25.53 1.48 6.26
C GLU A 80 -25.27 0.74 4.95
N SER A 81 -24.32 -0.21 4.92
CA SER A 81 -23.89 -0.92 3.72
C SER A 81 -23.97 -2.43 3.85
N VAL A 82 -25.18 -2.97 3.93
CA VAL A 82 -25.43 -4.41 4.02
C VAL A 82 -25.53 -5.04 2.63
N ILE A 83 -24.84 -6.17 2.44
CA ILE A 83 -24.87 -6.94 1.18
C ILE A 83 -25.58 -8.27 1.46
N ALA A 84 -26.71 -8.47 0.78
CA ALA A 84 -27.48 -9.69 0.86
C ALA A 84 -26.74 -10.85 0.18
N ARG A 85 -26.93 -12.06 0.70
CA ARG A 85 -26.47 -13.29 0.05
C ARG A 85 -27.20 -13.46 -1.30
N THR A 86 -26.45 -13.85 -2.33
CA THR A 86 -26.98 -14.24 -3.63
C THR A 86 -26.66 -15.71 -3.90
N GLU A 87 -26.95 -16.19 -5.12
CA GLU A 87 -26.53 -17.52 -5.57
C GLU A 87 -25.01 -17.66 -5.65
N LEU A 88 -24.31 -16.58 -6.07
CA LEU A 88 -22.86 -16.56 -6.28
C LEU A 88 -22.08 -16.00 -5.08
N MET A 89 -22.69 -15.10 -4.32
CA MET A 89 -22.00 -14.33 -3.27
C MET A 89 -22.57 -14.64 -1.89
N ARG A 90 -21.68 -14.74 -0.90
CA ARG A 90 -22.08 -14.73 0.51
C ARG A 90 -22.50 -13.33 0.94
N SER A 91 -23.27 -13.23 2.02
CA SER A 91 -23.60 -11.95 2.63
C SER A 91 -22.37 -11.27 3.21
N GLY A 92 -22.38 -9.94 3.24
CA GLY A 92 -21.30 -9.13 3.79
C GLY A 92 -21.78 -7.74 4.17
N SER A 93 -20.84 -6.85 4.54
CA SER A 93 -21.16 -5.47 4.89
C SER A 93 -19.95 -4.55 4.83
N GLY A 94 -20.19 -3.24 4.95
CA GLY A 94 -19.18 -2.18 5.05
C GLY A 94 -18.95 -1.46 3.72
N HIS A 95 -18.66 -0.16 3.81
CA HIS A 95 -18.31 0.69 2.69
C HIS A 95 -16.84 1.08 2.75
N ALA A 96 -16.44 1.80 3.80
CA ALA A 96 -15.07 2.25 4.01
C ALA A 96 -14.13 1.13 4.47
N ALA A 97 -14.63 0.22 5.32
CA ALA A 97 -13.88 -0.95 5.78
C ALA A 97 -14.72 -2.23 5.54
N PRO A 98 -14.87 -2.68 4.28
CA PRO A 98 -15.70 -3.84 3.96
C PRO A 98 -15.21 -5.13 4.63
N SER A 99 -16.13 -6.07 4.86
CA SER A 99 -15.79 -7.44 5.24
C SER A 99 -14.99 -8.13 4.14
N THR A 100 -14.14 -9.11 4.51
CA THR A 100 -13.23 -9.81 3.59
C THR A 100 -13.92 -10.35 2.33
N LEU A 101 -15.09 -10.96 2.49
CA LEU A 101 -15.90 -11.47 1.37
C LEU A 101 -16.33 -10.35 0.43
N THR A 102 -16.87 -9.26 0.98
CA THR A 102 -17.28 -8.08 0.21
C THR A 102 -16.10 -7.44 -0.52
N THR A 103 -14.93 -7.37 0.12
CA THR A 103 -13.71 -6.84 -0.49
C THR A 103 -13.38 -7.57 -1.79
N GLY A 104 -13.31 -8.91 -1.76
CA GLY A 104 -12.94 -9.69 -2.94
C GLY A 104 -13.95 -9.57 -4.08
N TYR A 105 -15.25 -9.56 -3.76
CA TYR A 105 -16.31 -9.37 -4.76
C TYR A 105 -16.21 -8.01 -5.43
N ARG A 106 -16.03 -6.92 -4.66
CA ARG A 106 -15.92 -5.57 -5.22
C ARG A 106 -14.69 -5.37 -6.11
N TYR A 107 -13.55 -5.98 -5.76
CA TYR A 107 -12.39 -5.98 -6.65
C TYR A 107 -12.70 -6.68 -7.98
N ALA A 108 -13.32 -7.86 -7.91
CA ALA A 108 -13.66 -8.62 -9.11
C ALA A 108 -14.67 -7.89 -10.01
N GLU A 109 -15.66 -7.20 -9.43
CA GLU A 109 -16.64 -6.37 -10.15
C GLU A 109 -15.98 -5.24 -10.96
N MET A 110 -14.85 -4.72 -10.48
CA MET A 110 -14.07 -3.68 -11.15
C MET A 110 -13.02 -4.22 -12.14
N GLY A 111 -12.89 -5.54 -12.28
CA GLY A 111 -11.90 -6.18 -13.15
C GLY A 111 -10.49 -6.29 -12.55
N TYR A 112 -10.35 -6.11 -11.23
CA TYR A 112 -9.10 -6.39 -10.52
C TYR A 112 -8.97 -7.88 -10.22
N THR A 113 -7.75 -8.38 -10.37
CA THR A 113 -7.43 -9.80 -10.15
C THR A 113 -6.33 -10.01 -9.12
N ALA A 114 -5.64 -8.95 -8.68
CA ALA A 114 -4.66 -9.04 -7.60
C ALA A 114 -4.69 -7.80 -6.69
N GLY A 115 -4.47 -8.01 -5.38
CA GLY A 115 -4.36 -6.95 -4.39
C GLY A 115 -3.28 -7.23 -3.35
N PHE A 116 -2.52 -6.21 -2.95
CA PHE A 116 -1.38 -6.37 -2.04
C PHE A 116 -1.55 -5.57 -0.73
N GLU A 117 -1.52 -6.28 0.41
CA GLU A 117 -1.55 -5.68 1.75
C GLU A 117 -0.22 -5.01 2.08
N PRO A 118 -0.18 -3.67 2.21
CA PRO A 118 1.10 -2.96 2.24
C PRO A 118 1.76 -2.94 3.62
N ALA A 119 1.09 -3.42 4.68
CA ALA A 119 1.63 -3.33 6.04
C ALA A 119 1.34 -4.59 6.86
N VAL A 120 1.94 -5.71 6.46
CA VAL A 120 1.93 -6.96 7.22
C VAL A 120 2.98 -6.84 8.33
N MET A 121 2.57 -6.85 9.61
CA MET A 121 3.54 -6.88 10.70
C MET A 121 4.00 -8.32 10.93
N PRO A 122 5.32 -8.59 11.10
CA PRO A 122 5.80 -9.95 11.32
C PRO A 122 5.09 -10.69 12.45
N VAL A 123 4.92 -10.06 13.63
CA VAL A 123 4.19 -10.67 14.77
C VAL A 123 2.73 -11.05 14.45
N ASN A 124 2.06 -10.31 13.56
CA ASN A 124 0.65 -10.54 13.23
C ASN A 124 0.42 -11.16 11.84
N ALA A 125 1.49 -11.62 11.16
CA ALA A 125 1.43 -12.12 9.80
C ALA A 125 0.38 -13.23 9.61
N ARG A 126 0.25 -14.13 10.61
CA ARG A 126 -0.79 -15.19 10.60
C ARG A 126 -2.20 -14.63 10.42
N GLN A 127 -2.55 -13.56 11.13
CA GLN A 127 -3.87 -12.95 11.00
C GLN A 127 -4.04 -12.29 9.62
N ALA A 128 -3.02 -11.59 9.13
CA ALA A 128 -3.07 -10.99 7.79
C ALA A 128 -3.33 -12.05 6.72
N HIS A 129 -2.63 -13.20 6.79
CA HIS A 129 -2.83 -14.33 5.88
C HIS A 129 -4.21 -14.97 6.00
N MET A 130 -4.74 -15.14 7.22
CA MET A 130 -6.11 -15.66 7.42
C MET A 130 -7.17 -14.74 6.80
N GLU A 131 -7.05 -13.42 6.97
CA GLU A 131 -8.01 -12.47 6.38
C GLU A 131 -7.89 -12.37 4.85
N MET A 132 -6.66 -12.41 4.33
CA MET A 132 -6.43 -12.47 2.88
C MET A 132 -6.95 -13.79 2.29
N HIS A 133 -6.86 -14.91 3.01
CA HIS A 133 -7.45 -16.18 2.59
C HIS A 133 -8.97 -16.07 2.43
N ASP A 134 -9.65 -15.37 3.36
CA ASP A 134 -11.09 -15.15 3.33
C ASP A 134 -11.55 -14.13 2.26
N THR A 135 -10.63 -13.42 1.62
CA THR A 135 -10.95 -12.50 0.51
C THR A 135 -11.04 -13.30 -0.79
N PRO A 136 -12.21 -13.47 -1.43
CA PRO A 136 -12.36 -14.39 -2.55
C PRO A 136 -11.82 -13.81 -3.88
N ILE A 137 -11.67 -14.68 -4.87
CA ILE A 137 -11.38 -14.40 -6.29
C ILE A 137 -9.97 -13.88 -6.57
N ILE A 138 -9.58 -12.74 -6.00
CA ILE A 138 -8.30 -12.10 -6.34
C ILE A 138 -7.11 -12.88 -5.79
N ASP A 139 -5.99 -12.82 -6.48
CA ASP A 139 -4.68 -13.14 -5.93
C ASP A 139 -4.30 -12.10 -4.88
N LYS A 140 -3.52 -12.52 -3.87
CA LYS A 140 -3.07 -11.62 -2.80
C LYS A 140 -1.64 -11.88 -2.43
N GLY A 141 -0.99 -10.83 -1.97
CA GLY A 141 0.28 -10.90 -1.25
C GLY A 141 0.34 -9.77 -0.24
N GLY A 142 1.47 -9.66 0.45
CA GLY A 142 1.70 -8.54 1.34
C GLY A 142 3.16 -8.19 1.51
N TYR A 143 3.39 -7.02 2.09
CA TYR A 143 4.72 -6.51 2.37
C TYR A 143 4.99 -6.52 3.87
N ALA A 144 6.08 -7.16 4.27
CA ALA A 144 6.50 -7.21 5.66
C ALA A 144 6.97 -5.82 6.09
N MET A 145 6.44 -5.32 7.20
CA MET A 145 6.80 -4.01 7.73
C MET A 145 8.03 -4.14 8.64
N LEU A 146 9.10 -3.41 8.30
CA LEU A 146 10.30 -3.19 9.12
C LEU A 146 10.63 -1.69 9.17
N GLY A 147 11.69 -1.34 9.89
CA GLY A 147 12.21 0.03 9.95
C GLY A 147 11.80 0.80 11.20
N SER A 148 11.17 0.13 12.17
CA SER A 148 10.92 0.67 13.50
C SER A 148 10.93 -0.40 14.60
N ASP A 149 11.21 -1.65 14.24
CA ASP A 149 11.32 -2.75 15.19
C ASP A 149 12.61 -2.64 16.04
N ASP A 150 12.55 -3.12 17.27
CA ASP A 150 13.67 -3.06 18.23
C ASP A 150 14.92 -3.75 17.68
N PHE A 151 14.76 -4.91 17.04
CA PHE A 151 15.90 -5.73 16.65
C PHE A 151 16.73 -5.06 15.57
N LEU A 152 16.10 -4.61 14.47
CA LEU A 152 16.76 -3.84 13.42
C LEU A 152 17.44 -2.59 13.98
N LEU A 153 16.73 -1.81 14.81
CA LEU A 153 17.26 -0.56 15.34
C LEU A 153 18.45 -0.80 16.29
N ARG A 154 18.47 -1.91 17.04
CA ARG A 154 19.62 -2.32 17.85
C ARG A 154 20.81 -2.73 16.99
N MET A 155 20.60 -3.50 15.92
CA MET A 155 21.66 -3.87 14.98
C MET A 155 22.28 -2.61 14.36
N MET A 156 21.43 -1.65 13.96
CA MET A 156 21.89 -0.38 13.41
C MET A 156 22.62 0.49 14.44
N ALA A 157 22.12 0.58 15.67
CA ALA A 157 22.77 1.33 16.75
C ALA A 157 24.12 0.71 17.15
N ALA A 158 24.24 -0.63 17.08
CA ALA A 158 25.49 -1.37 17.27
C ALA A 158 26.43 -1.30 16.05
N ASN A 159 26.02 -0.62 14.98
CA ASN A 159 26.74 -0.51 13.72
C ASN A 159 27.12 -1.89 13.13
N GLU A 160 26.19 -2.85 13.20
CA GLU A 160 26.35 -4.13 12.51
C GLU A 160 26.47 -3.92 11.00
N ASP A 161 27.09 -4.86 10.30
CA ASP A 161 27.35 -4.77 8.87
C ASP A 161 26.09 -4.99 8.01
N GLN A 162 26.21 -4.72 6.70
CA GLN A 162 25.09 -4.87 5.78
C GLN A 162 24.62 -6.33 5.66
N GLU A 163 25.53 -7.30 5.77
CA GLU A 163 25.20 -8.72 5.65
C GLU A 163 24.25 -9.17 6.77
N ALA A 164 24.51 -8.73 8.00
CA ALA A 164 23.62 -8.98 9.13
C ALA A 164 22.21 -8.43 8.87
N ILE A 165 22.08 -7.20 8.38
CA ILE A 165 20.79 -6.59 8.04
C ILE A 165 20.09 -7.37 6.92
N ASN A 166 20.82 -7.78 5.87
CA ASN A 166 20.27 -8.60 4.79
C ASN A 166 19.73 -9.93 5.33
N ASN A 167 20.47 -10.59 6.22
CA ASN A 167 20.06 -11.84 6.84
C ASN A 167 18.76 -11.65 7.67
N TYR A 168 18.65 -10.55 8.41
CA TYR A 168 17.43 -10.24 9.15
C TYR A 168 16.23 -9.96 8.24
N VAL A 169 16.43 -9.20 7.15
CA VAL A 169 15.39 -8.95 6.15
C VAL A 169 14.94 -10.25 5.48
N ALA A 170 15.88 -11.10 5.06
CA ALA A 170 15.59 -12.40 4.45
C ALA A 170 14.82 -13.32 5.42
N TRP A 171 15.25 -13.37 6.68
CA TRP A 171 14.54 -14.11 7.73
C TRP A 171 13.11 -13.60 7.90
N THR A 172 12.93 -12.28 7.97
CA THR A 172 11.61 -11.65 8.17
C THR A 172 10.67 -11.95 7.01
N LEU A 173 11.11 -11.76 5.76
CA LEU A 173 10.31 -12.06 4.57
C LEU A 173 9.90 -13.53 4.51
N THR A 174 10.85 -14.42 4.80
CA THR A 174 10.61 -15.87 4.82
C THR A 174 9.58 -16.25 5.88
N HIS A 175 9.69 -15.77 7.11
CA HIS A 175 8.83 -16.23 8.21
C HIS A 175 7.47 -15.50 8.25
N SER A 176 7.39 -14.29 7.69
CA SER A 176 6.12 -13.60 7.48
C SER A 176 5.39 -14.05 6.21
N GLN A 177 6.02 -14.85 5.34
CA GLN A 177 5.50 -15.25 4.04
C GLN A 177 5.07 -14.03 3.19
N ALA A 178 5.88 -12.97 3.23
CA ALA A 178 5.66 -11.74 2.49
C ALA A 178 6.44 -11.75 1.17
N ILE A 179 5.90 -11.05 0.17
CA ILE A 179 6.51 -10.99 -1.17
C ILE A 179 7.43 -9.78 -1.36
N GLY A 180 7.45 -8.87 -0.39
CA GLY A 180 8.22 -7.63 -0.43
C GLY A 180 8.36 -6.99 0.94
N LEU A 181 9.13 -5.91 1.01
CA LEU A 181 9.41 -5.19 2.25
C LEU A 181 8.78 -3.78 2.21
N LYS A 182 8.18 -3.40 3.34
CA LYS A 182 7.60 -2.09 3.58
C LYS A 182 8.34 -1.40 4.73
N VAL A 183 8.52 -0.10 4.60
CA VAL A 183 8.81 0.80 5.73
C VAL A 183 7.72 1.86 5.85
N VAL A 184 7.36 2.18 7.09
CA VAL A 184 6.36 3.19 7.43
C VAL A 184 6.96 4.14 8.44
N ASN A 185 7.09 5.42 8.08
CA ASN A 185 7.66 6.49 8.92
C ASN A 185 8.95 6.00 9.59
N PRO A 186 10.05 5.83 8.81
CA PRO A 186 11.24 5.09 9.25
C PRO A 186 11.76 5.62 10.59
N GLY A 187 11.86 4.76 11.60
CA GLY A 187 12.23 5.11 12.98
C GLY A 187 11.16 5.89 13.76
N GLY A 188 10.19 6.51 13.10
CA GLY A 188 9.17 7.35 13.71
C GLY A 188 8.20 6.58 14.62
N ILE A 189 7.81 5.36 14.23
CA ILE A 189 6.96 4.51 15.07
C ILE A 189 7.70 4.16 16.38
N SER A 190 9.00 3.86 16.30
CA SER A 190 9.83 3.61 17.46
C SER A 190 10.01 4.87 18.32
N ALA A 191 10.35 6.00 17.70
CA ALA A 191 10.49 7.29 18.37
C ALA A 191 9.22 7.67 19.16
N PHE A 192 8.04 7.38 18.60
CA PHE A 192 6.76 7.62 19.25
C PHE A 192 6.60 6.89 20.60
N LYS A 193 7.06 5.63 20.67
CA LYS A 193 7.09 4.81 21.91
C LYS A 193 7.91 5.49 23.01
N PHE A 194 8.94 6.24 22.63
CA PHE A 194 9.83 6.97 23.53
C PHE A 194 9.49 8.46 23.69
N ASN A 195 8.22 8.82 23.49
CA ASN A 195 7.69 10.17 23.66
C ASN A 195 8.19 11.23 22.67
N GLN A 196 8.92 10.85 21.62
CA GLN A 196 9.23 11.75 20.52
C GLN A 196 8.01 11.86 19.60
N ARG A 197 7.57 13.09 19.28
CA ARG A 197 6.30 13.36 18.57
C ARG A 197 6.47 13.80 17.12
N LYS A 198 7.72 13.87 16.67
CA LYS A 198 8.16 14.20 15.32
C LYS A 198 9.55 13.58 15.11
N LEU A 199 9.84 13.10 13.90
CA LEU A 199 11.16 12.64 13.51
C LEU A 199 11.40 13.05 12.05
N ASP A 200 12.30 14.01 11.82
CA ASP A 200 12.70 14.40 10.48
C ASP A 200 13.72 13.43 9.86
N LEU A 201 13.87 13.45 8.54
CA LEU A 201 14.64 12.47 7.75
C LEU A 201 16.09 12.24 8.24
N ASP A 202 16.75 13.30 8.68
CA ASP A 202 18.13 13.28 9.19
C ASP A 202 18.22 13.43 10.72
N GLU A 203 17.07 13.55 11.40
CA GLU A 203 17.01 13.61 12.86
C GLU A 203 17.25 12.21 13.43
N LYS A 204 18.17 12.10 14.38
CA LYS A 204 18.40 10.84 15.09
C LYS A 204 17.32 10.65 16.15
N ASN A 205 16.70 9.47 16.16
CA ASN A 205 15.73 9.16 17.21
C ASN A 205 16.42 9.13 18.59
N SER A 206 15.69 9.54 19.63
CA SER A 206 16.28 9.75 20.97
C SER A 206 16.76 8.48 21.68
N HIS A 207 16.30 7.29 21.26
CA HIS A 207 16.57 6.04 21.98
C HIS A 207 17.72 5.24 21.35
N TYR A 208 17.68 5.00 20.05
CA TYR A 208 18.67 4.22 19.31
C TYR A 208 19.70 5.09 18.60
N ASN A 209 19.50 6.41 18.51
CA ASN A 209 20.41 7.34 17.83
C ASN A 209 20.61 7.01 16.34
N VAL A 210 19.54 6.56 15.67
CA VAL A 210 19.49 6.22 14.24
C VAL A 210 18.51 7.16 13.54
N SER A 211 18.88 7.67 12.36
CA SER A 211 18.06 8.54 11.52
C SER A 211 17.19 7.76 10.53
N PRO A 212 16.05 8.32 10.10
CA PRO A 212 15.24 7.72 9.05
C PRO A 212 16.01 7.47 7.73
N ARG A 213 16.92 8.37 7.34
CA ARG A 213 17.76 8.19 6.13
C ARG A 213 18.64 6.95 6.22
N GLU A 214 19.28 6.72 7.37
CA GLU A 214 20.09 5.51 7.58
C GLU A 214 19.24 4.24 7.44
N ILE A 215 18.00 4.25 7.97
CA ILE A 215 17.07 3.12 7.86
C ILE A 215 16.70 2.86 6.40
N LEU A 216 16.33 3.92 5.66
CA LEU A 216 15.98 3.82 4.24
C LEU A 216 17.13 3.25 3.41
N MET A 217 18.36 3.75 3.60
CA MET A 217 19.53 3.28 2.88
C MET A 217 19.83 1.80 3.15
N ARG A 218 19.81 1.38 4.43
CA ARG A 218 20.12 -0.01 4.80
C ARG A 218 19.06 -0.98 4.31
N LEU A 219 17.78 -0.63 4.38
CA LEU A 219 16.68 -1.48 3.92
C LEU A 219 16.57 -1.52 2.39
N SER A 220 16.72 -0.40 1.68
CA SER A 220 16.73 -0.38 0.21
C SER A 220 17.89 -1.20 -0.35
N ARG A 221 19.06 -1.12 0.28
CA ARG A 221 20.22 -1.94 -0.06
C ARG A 221 19.93 -3.43 0.19
N ALA A 222 19.34 -3.78 1.32
CA ALA A 222 18.99 -5.17 1.64
C ALA A 222 18.00 -5.77 0.63
N VAL A 223 16.92 -5.05 0.30
CA VAL A 223 15.94 -5.47 -0.71
C VAL A 223 16.61 -5.71 -2.07
N THR A 224 17.53 -4.83 -2.46
CA THR A 224 18.27 -4.94 -3.73
C THR A 224 19.26 -6.11 -3.74
N GLU A 225 20.08 -6.25 -2.70
CA GLU A 225 21.10 -7.31 -2.61
C GLU A 225 20.49 -8.72 -2.45
N LEU A 226 19.30 -8.82 -1.85
CA LEU A 226 18.54 -10.07 -1.76
C LEU A 226 17.79 -10.43 -3.06
N GLY A 227 17.73 -9.51 -4.04
CA GLY A 227 17.02 -9.74 -5.30
C GLY A 227 15.51 -9.80 -5.15
N VAL A 228 14.94 -9.09 -4.17
CA VAL A 228 13.48 -8.98 -4.02
C VAL A 228 12.91 -8.23 -5.25
N PRO A 229 11.93 -8.80 -5.98
CA PRO A 229 11.47 -8.20 -7.24
C PRO A 229 10.82 -6.81 -7.09
N HIS A 230 10.13 -6.58 -5.97
CA HIS A 230 9.53 -5.29 -5.65
C HIS A 230 10.52 -4.42 -4.86
N PRO A 231 10.77 -3.15 -5.24
CA PRO A 231 11.67 -2.27 -4.50
C PRO A 231 11.15 -1.99 -3.08
N LEU A 232 11.97 -1.36 -2.23
CA LEU A 232 11.52 -0.96 -0.90
C LEU A 232 10.26 -0.10 -1.04
N HIS A 233 9.17 -0.56 -0.44
CA HIS A 233 7.90 0.15 -0.45
C HIS A 233 7.92 1.14 0.73
N VAL A 234 7.81 2.44 0.46
CA VAL A 234 8.11 3.48 1.44
C VAL A 234 6.91 4.39 1.66
N HIS A 235 6.46 4.42 2.91
CA HIS A 235 5.68 5.53 3.47
C HIS A 235 6.69 6.46 4.16
N GLY A 236 6.84 7.68 3.65
CA GLY A 236 7.89 8.62 4.04
C GLY A 236 7.67 9.27 5.42
N CYS A 237 8.61 10.11 5.82
CA CYS A 237 8.46 10.91 7.04
C CYS A 237 7.40 12.00 6.86
N ASN A 238 6.93 12.58 7.97
CA ASN A 238 6.10 13.79 7.97
C ASN A 238 4.80 13.70 7.14
N LEU A 239 4.14 12.53 7.09
CA LEU A 239 2.89 12.35 6.34
C LEU A 239 1.85 13.41 6.73
N GLY A 240 1.30 14.08 5.71
CA GLY A 240 0.24 15.07 5.86
C GLY A 240 0.64 16.36 6.59
N VAL A 241 1.93 16.64 6.75
CA VAL A 241 2.45 17.87 7.37
C VAL A 241 2.74 18.90 6.27
N PRO A 242 2.23 20.15 6.36
CA PRO A 242 2.61 21.20 5.42
C PRO A 242 4.13 21.41 5.37
N GLY A 243 4.70 21.42 4.16
CA GLY A 243 6.16 21.49 3.93
C GLY A 243 6.84 20.14 3.76
N ASN A 244 6.13 19.02 3.91
CA ASN A 244 6.71 17.69 3.73
C ASN A 244 7.16 17.36 2.29
N LYS A 245 6.85 18.22 1.30
CA LYS A 245 7.43 18.10 -0.04
C LYS A 245 8.96 18.12 0.01
N ASP A 246 9.55 18.94 0.87
CA ASP A 246 11.01 19.11 0.96
C ASP A 246 11.65 17.83 1.49
N THR A 247 11.07 17.25 2.56
CA THR A 247 11.49 15.94 3.09
C THR A 247 11.42 14.83 2.04
N THR A 248 10.43 14.90 1.16
CA THR A 248 10.23 13.90 0.10
C THR A 248 11.25 14.06 -1.04
N LEU A 249 11.55 15.30 -1.43
CA LEU A 249 12.62 15.61 -2.38
C LEU A 249 13.98 15.17 -1.83
N ASP A 250 14.25 15.41 -0.56
CA ASP A 250 15.50 14.99 0.11
C ASP A 250 15.60 13.47 0.24
N THR A 251 14.46 12.78 0.38
CA THR A 251 14.40 11.31 0.35
C THR A 251 14.75 10.77 -1.03
N ILE A 252 14.16 11.33 -2.10
CA ILE A 252 14.45 10.94 -3.49
C ILE A 252 15.92 11.18 -3.83
N GLN A 253 16.48 12.33 -3.45
CA GLN A 253 17.87 12.67 -3.77
C GLN A 253 18.86 11.81 -2.98
N GLY A 254 18.59 11.58 -1.68
CA GLY A 254 19.53 10.89 -0.80
C GLY A 254 19.37 9.38 -0.73
N ILE A 255 18.64 8.75 -1.66
CA ILE A 255 18.60 7.29 -1.82
C ILE A 255 19.71 6.77 -2.77
N GLU A 256 20.52 7.69 -3.31
CA GLU A 256 21.76 7.39 -4.05
C GLU A 256 21.57 6.40 -5.22
N GLY A 257 20.42 6.46 -5.89
CA GLY A 257 20.09 5.63 -7.06
C GLY A 257 19.54 4.24 -6.73
N LEU A 258 19.42 3.85 -5.47
CA LEU A 258 18.75 2.59 -5.10
C LEU A 258 17.27 2.63 -5.50
N PRO A 259 16.70 1.51 -5.99
CA PRO A 259 15.27 1.42 -6.33
C PRO A 259 14.37 1.68 -5.12
N MET A 260 13.31 2.48 -5.32
CA MET A 260 12.34 2.79 -4.26
C MET A 260 10.95 3.03 -4.85
N HIS A 261 9.92 2.56 -4.13
CA HIS A 261 8.52 2.87 -4.43
C HIS A 261 7.93 3.75 -3.32
N LEU A 262 7.62 5.00 -3.63
CA LEU A 262 6.99 5.93 -2.69
C LEU A 262 5.47 5.84 -2.81
N THR A 263 4.81 5.43 -1.73
CA THR A 263 3.38 5.22 -1.76
C THR A 263 2.59 6.45 -1.36
N HIS A 264 1.32 6.50 -1.81
CA HIS A 264 0.34 7.52 -1.50
C HIS A 264 0.95 8.93 -1.46
N ILE A 265 1.71 9.23 -2.53
CA ILE A 265 2.61 10.38 -2.65
C ILE A 265 1.87 11.72 -2.51
N GLN A 266 0.55 11.72 -2.75
CA GLN A 266 -0.33 12.86 -2.52
C GLN A 266 -0.15 13.43 -1.11
N PHE A 267 -0.10 12.58 -0.07
CA PHE A 267 0.06 13.02 1.33
C PHE A 267 1.49 13.46 1.69
N HIS A 268 2.43 13.34 0.76
CA HIS A 268 3.84 13.70 0.87
C HIS A 268 4.24 14.86 -0.06
N SER A 269 3.24 15.51 -0.68
CA SER A 269 3.43 16.54 -1.69
C SER A 269 2.87 17.90 -1.24
N TYR A 270 3.02 18.26 0.05
CA TYR A 270 2.47 19.50 0.61
C TYR A 270 3.53 20.58 0.77
N GLY A 271 3.29 21.75 0.18
CA GLY A 271 4.07 22.97 0.36
C GLY A 271 3.52 23.88 1.46
N THR A 272 4.14 25.05 1.63
CA THR A 272 3.82 26.04 2.68
C THR A 272 3.49 27.42 2.14
N GLU A 273 3.19 27.52 0.84
CA GLU A 273 2.87 28.79 0.19
C GLU A 273 1.46 29.27 0.55
N GLY A 274 1.17 30.54 0.22
CA GLY A 274 -0.13 31.17 0.47
C GLY A 274 -0.40 31.55 1.93
N ASP A 275 -1.61 32.07 2.15
CA ASP A 275 -2.03 32.63 3.45
C ASP A 275 -2.25 31.56 4.52
N PHE A 276 -2.69 30.37 4.11
CA PHE A 276 -2.94 29.24 5.01
C PHE A 276 -1.70 28.37 5.28
N LYS A 277 -0.53 28.73 4.71
CA LYS A 277 0.72 27.96 4.80
C LYS A 277 0.55 26.50 4.39
N PHE A 278 -0.23 26.29 3.34
CA PHE A 278 -0.55 25.00 2.76
C PHE A 278 -0.80 25.19 1.26
N SER A 279 -0.04 24.47 0.44
CA SER A 279 -0.12 24.51 -1.01
C SER A 279 0.24 23.15 -1.63
N SER A 280 -0.04 22.98 -2.93
CA SER A 280 0.41 21.79 -3.65
C SER A 280 1.90 21.88 -3.98
N GLY A 281 2.65 20.84 -3.66
CA GLY A 281 4.03 20.59 -4.12
C GLY A 281 4.11 19.55 -5.25
N ALA A 282 2.97 19.14 -5.82
CA ALA A 282 2.90 18.00 -6.74
C ALA A 282 3.74 18.18 -8.01
N ALA A 283 3.85 19.39 -8.55
CA ALA A 283 4.63 19.65 -9.76
C ALA A 283 6.13 19.38 -9.55
N GLU A 284 6.70 19.89 -8.46
CA GLU A 284 8.12 19.68 -8.13
C GLU A 284 8.42 18.20 -7.84
N ILE A 285 7.51 17.51 -7.15
CA ILE A 285 7.61 16.07 -6.89
C ILE A 285 7.55 15.28 -8.20
N ALA A 286 6.59 15.58 -9.09
CA ALA A 286 6.45 14.92 -10.39
C ALA A 286 7.70 15.12 -11.27
N GLU A 287 8.25 16.33 -11.30
CA GLU A 287 9.51 16.60 -11.99
C GLU A 287 10.68 15.81 -11.40
N SER A 288 10.76 15.70 -10.08
CA SER A 288 11.78 14.89 -9.41
C SER A 288 11.66 13.41 -9.80
N ILE A 289 10.45 12.85 -9.79
CA ILE A 289 10.19 11.46 -10.23
C ILE A 289 10.61 11.26 -11.69
N ASN A 290 10.25 12.18 -12.60
CA ASN A 290 10.61 12.09 -14.02
C ASN A 290 12.14 12.04 -14.25
N ARG A 291 12.90 12.75 -13.41
CA ARG A 291 14.37 12.79 -13.44
C ARG A 291 15.02 11.54 -12.85
N ASN A 292 14.36 10.83 -11.93
CA ASN A 292 14.93 9.70 -11.18
C ASN A 292 14.29 8.36 -11.58
N LYS A 293 14.92 7.62 -12.50
CA LYS A 293 14.38 6.36 -13.06
C LYS A 293 14.29 5.20 -12.08
N ASN A 294 14.99 5.29 -10.95
CA ASN A 294 14.92 4.32 -9.85
C ASN A 294 13.70 4.53 -8.94
N ILE A 295 12.91 5.60 -9.14
CA ILE A 295 11.75 5.94 -8.31
C ILE A 295 10.46 5.61 -9.04
N THR A 296 9.57 4.92 -8.35
CA THR A 296 8.17 4.74 -8.75
C THR A 296 7.26 5.23 -7.65
N VAL A 297 6.02 5.58 -7.99
CA VAL A 297 5.04 6.07 -7.01
C VAL A 297 3.64 5.51 -7.26
N ASP A 298 2.84 5.44 -6.20
CA ASP A 298 1.38 5.43 -6.30
C ASP A 298 0.81 6.73 -5.68
N VAL A 299 -0.38 7.14 -6.14
CA VAL A 299 -0.90 8.49 -5.86
C VAL A 299 -1.49 8.61 -4.46
N GLY A 300 -2.35 7.67 -4.06
CA GLY A 300 -3.17 7.83 -2.84
C GLY A 300 -4.23 8.93 -2.98
N GLN A 301 -5.03 8.86 -4.04
CA GLN A 301 -6.04 9.88 -4.35
C GLN A 301 -7.11 9.99 -3.24
N ILE A 302 -7.42 11.23 -2.84
CA ILE A 302 -8.54 11.51 -1.94
C ILE A 302 -9.87 11.33 -2.68
N LEU A 303 -10.79 10.59 -2.04
CA LEU A 303 -12.19 10.53 -2.41
C LEU A 303 -13.02 11.24 -1.33
N PHE A 304 -13.84 12.21 -1.74
CA PHE A 304 -14.70 12.93 -0.82
C PHE A 304 -15.77 12.02 -0.23
N GLY A 305 -16.01 12.15 1.07
CA GLY A 305 -16.94 11.30 1.80
C GLY A 305 -16.38 10.82 3.14
N GLN A 306 -17.19 10.02 3.81
CA GLN A 306 -16.79 9.33 5.03
C GLN A 306 -15.89 8.15 4.69
N THR A 307 -14.77 8.02 5.39
CA THR A 307 -13.82 6.90 5.26
C THR A 307 -13.14 6.62 6.60
N VAL A 308 -12.13 5.76 6.59
CA VAL A 308 -11.26 5.49 7.73
C VAL A 308 -9.81 5.46 7.28
N THR A 309 -8.95 6.15 8.02
CA THR A 309 -7.51 6.02 7.85
C THR A 309 -7.03 4.88 8.73
N ALA A 310 -6.25 3.96 8.17
CA ALA A 310 -5.60 2.88 8.90
C ALA A 310 -4.14 2.87 8.47
N SER A 311 -3.21 3.05 9.42
CA SER A 311 -1.78 3.16 9.08
C SER A 311 -0.91 2.55 10.18
N GLY A 312 0.26 2.05 9.80
CA GLY A 312 1.33 1.70 10.75
C GLY A 312 1.92 2.94 11.44
N ASP A 313 1.75 4.12 10.86
CA ASP A 313 2.25 5.40 11.38
C ASP A 313 1.38 5.90 12.54
N ASN A 314 1.52 5.24 13.68
CA ASN A 314 0.79 5.57 14.89
C ASN A 314 1.10 6.98 15.42
N MET A 315 2.31 7.52 15.16
CA MET A 315 2.66 8.90 15.46
C MET A 315 1.74 9.89 14.74
N ARG A 316 1.57 9.72 13.42
CA ARG A 316 0.71 10.63 12.63
C ARG A 316 -0.77 10.38 12.88
N GLN A 317 -1.18 9.14 13.12
CA GLN A 317 -2.55 8.83 13.48
C GLN A 317 -2.94 9.41 14.84
N PHE A 318 -2.04 9.35 15.84
CA PHE A 318 -2.25 10.01 17.12
C PHE A 318 -2.39 11.53 16.94
N ALA A 319 -1.50 12.16 16.16
CA ALA A 319 -1.57 13.60 15.90
C ALA A 319 -2.86 14.02 15.19
N GLY A 320 -3.36 13.19 14.26
CA GLY A 320 -4.62 13.43 13.53
C GLY A 320 -5.90 13.05 14.27
N SER A 321 -5.80 12.33 15.39
CA SER A 321 -6.94 11.74 16.09
C SER A 321 -8.01 12.74 16.54
N ALA A 322 -7.62 13.98 16.83
CA ALA A 322 -8.55 15.07 17.20
C ALA A 322 -9.53 15.44 16.07
N HIS A 323 -9.22 15.05 14.83
CA HIS A 323 -10.06 15.27 13.66
C HIS A 323 -10.93 14.05 13.30
N ALA A 324 -10.96 13.04 14.17
CA ALA A 324 -11.76 11.84 13.96
C ALA A 324 -13.23 12.18 13.75
N HIS A 325 -13.80 11.66 12.66
CA HIS A 325 -15.23 11.73 12.40
C HIS A 325 -15.75 10.36 12.00
N PRO A 326 -16.62 9.72 12.78
CA PRO A 326 -17.06 10.11 14.13
C PRO A 326 -15.91 10.14 15.15
N ASN A 327 -16.12 10.80 16.31
CA ASN A 327 -15.09 11.04 17.33
C ASN A 327 -14.73 9.77 18.13
N LYS A 328 -14.06 8.83 17.47
CA LYS A 328 -13.51 7.60 18.02
C LYS A 328 -12.27 7.23 17.23
N TRP A 329 -11.27 6.66 17.88
CA TRP A 329 -10.02 6.26 17.25
C TRP A 329 -9.31 5.23 18.11
N VAL A 330 -8.38 4.52 17.50
CA VAL A 330 -7.49 3.57 18.17
C VAL A 330 -6.06 3.91 17.79
N CYS A 331 -5.16 3.92 18.78
CA CYS A 331 -3.72 3.98 18.59
C CYS A 331 -3.09 2.90 19.46
N MET A 332 -2.17 2.14 18.88
CA MET A 332 -1.53 1.02 19.53
C MET A 332 -0.03 1.04 19.23
N ASP A 333 0.76 0.78 20.27
CA ASP A 333 2.12 0.27 20.14
C ASP A 333 2.05 -1.25 20.20
N ILE A 334 2.72 -1.93 19.27
CA ILE A 334 2.62 -3.38 19.10
C ILE A 334 3.98 -3.97 19.40
N GLU A 335 4.10 -4.42 20.65
CA GLU A 335 5.29 -5.06 21.20
C GLU A 335 6.57 -4.27 20.85
N CYS A 336 7.63 -4.99 20.48
CA CYS A 336 8.89 -4.44 19.99
C CYS A 336 8.89 -4.20 18.47
N ASP A 337 7.79 -4.49 17.76
CA ASP A 337 7.81 -4.60 16.28
C ASP A 337 7.36 -3.32 15.58
N GLY A 338 6.24 -2.74 16.03
CA GLY A 338 5.61 -1.69 15.25
C GLY A 338 4.53 -0.94 16.00
N GLY A 339 3.63 -0.35 15.24
CA GLY A 339 2.54 0.49 15.71
C GLY A 339 1.38 0.44 14.74
N CYS A 340 0.22 0.88 15.21
CA CYS A 340 -0.98 0.96 14.40
C CYS A 340 -1.85 2.13 14.90
N GLY A 341 -2.44 2.87 13.97
CA GLY A 341 -3.50 3.82 14.27
C GLY A 341 -4.64 3.71 13.28
N VAL A 342 -5.87 3.78 13.80
CA VAL A 342 -7.10 3.76 13.02
C VAL A 342 -7.96 4.95 13.42
N VAL A 343 -8.20 5.85 12.47
CA VAL A 343 -8.90 7.13 12.69
C VAL A 343 -9.95 7.30 11.58
N PRO A 344 -11.26 7.21 11.89
CA PRO A 344 -12.32 7.56 10.96
C PRO A 344 -12.18 9.03 10.52
N PHE A 345 -12.32 9.31 9.24
CA PHE A 345 -12.12 10.65 8.71
C PHE A 345 -13.16 10.97 7.63
N LYS A 346 -13.59 12.23 7.56
CA LYS A 346 -14.52 12.70 6.53
C LYS A 346 -13.87 13.77 5.66
N TYR A 347 -13.50 13.41 4.44
CA TYR A 347 -13.06 14.35 3.42
C TYR A 347 -14.27 15.13 2.90
N LYS A 348 -14.18 16.47 2.95
CA LYS A 348 -15.23 17.42 2.54
C LYS A 348 -14.73 18.26 1.37
N ASP A 349 -15.44 18.25 0.26
CA ASP A 349 -15.18 19.02 -0.95
C ASP A 349 -15.12 20.55 -0.74
N GLN A 350 -15.84 21.06 0.26
CA GLN A 350 -15.81 22.48 0.61
C GLN A 350 -14.68 22.89 1.58
N SER A 351 -13.87 21.93 2.02
CA SER A 351 -12.73 22.22 2.91
C SER A 351 -11.51 22.60 2.11
N PHE A 352 -10.92 23.76 2.40
CA PHE A 352 -9.67 24.21 1.77
C PHE A 352 -8.55 23.17 1.80
N VAL A 353 -8.44 22.38 2.88
CA VAL A 353 -7.38 21.38 3.05
C VAL A 353 -7.66 20.09 2.28
N ASN A 354 -8.94 19.76 2.05
CA ASN A 354 -9.31 18.50 1.40
C ASN A 354 -9.50 18.66 -0.12
N ALA A 355 -9.85 19.87 -0.58
CA ALA A 355 -10.30 20.18 -1.93
C ALA A 355 -9.17 20.27 -2.97
#